data_AF-A0A496A4Y6-F1
#
_entry.id   AF-A0A496A4Y6-F1
#
_cell.length_a   1.000
_cell.length_b   1.000
_cell.length_c   1.000
_cell.angle_alpha   90.00
_cell.angle_beta   90.00
_cell.angle_gamma   90.00
#
_symmetry.space_group_name_H-M   'P 1'
#
loop_
_entity.id
_entity.type
_entity.pdbx_description
1 polymer ?
#
loop_
_entity_poly.entity_id
_entity_poly.type
_entity_poly.pdbx_seq_one_letter_code
_entity_poly.pdbx_strand_id
1 'polypeptide(L)'
;MNRLQRSFYCLLILILSVLACDEAEIHQIIDDITSDATDSLGDPFEGAALQNLNWRWQNEPPTWTHHEIENIAKWDIGETRANHLFIEAEPNRNLWTTDQTHILYQEIDTDVLDVETKFTARWNTTSGVTGLIVKSPADDNWVTLKFWARDATARGFVQFHNKPDYSANILSGRQFQIENHGETDLFYRLTKAGDTYTAWYRAQETQDWTHVGDIEFKLTPPLWVGIYAGNATSSKRMQVEFEYFRDNLNPITN
;
A
#
# COMPACT_ATOMS: atom_id res chain seq x y z
N MET A 1 24.51 14.18 31.64
CA MET A 1 24.96 14.58 30.28
C MET A 1 23.73 14.69 29.40
N ASN A 2 23.35 15.92 29.03
CA ASN A 2 22.08 16.18 28.34
C ASN A 2 22.13 15.72 26.88
N ARG A 3 20.99 15.33 26.29
CA ARG A 3 20.85 14.88 24.89
C ARG A 3 21.53 15.82 23.88
N LEU A 4 21.52 17.13 24.12
CA LEU A 4 22.25 18.11 23.29
C LEU A 4 23.77 17.90 23.28
N GLN A 5 24.39 17.49 24.39
CA GLN A 5 25.83 17.22 24.41
C GLN A 5 26.19 15.99 23.57
N ARG A 6 25.33 14.96 23.53
CA ARG A 6 25.58 13.77 22.70
C ARG A 6 25.49 14.07 21.19
N SER A 7 24.53 14.89 20.77
CA SER A 7 24.44 15.35 19.36
C SER A 7 25.63 16.22 18.96
N PHE A 8 26.11 17.11 19.84
CA PHE A 8 27.29 17.92 19.54
C PHE A 8 28.57 17.08 19.46
N TYR A 9 28.71 16.05 20.29
CA TYR A 9 29.86 15.15 20.19
C TYR A 9 29.82 14.28 18.92
N CYS A 10 28.65 13.80 18.48
CA CYS A 10 28.53 13.08 17.20
C CYS A 10 28.82 13.98 16.01
N LEU A 11 28.31 15.22 16.02
CA LEU A 11 28.56 16.19 14.95
C LEU A 11 30.03 16.64 14.90
N LEU A 12 30.70 16.77 16.05
CA LEU A 12 32.12 17.13 16.13
C LEU A 12 33.03 15.98 15.67
N ILE A 13 32.67 14.73 15.97
CA ILE A 13 33.36 13.55 15.46
C ILE A 13 33.21 13.47 13.93
N LEU A 14 32.00 13.75 13.39
CA LEU A 14 31.74 13.80 11.95
C LEU A 14 32.59 14.85 11.22
N ILE A 15 32.73 16.04 11.80
CA ILE A 15 33.53 17.14 11.21
C ILE A 15 35.03 16.80 11.26
N LEU A 16 35.49 16.12 12.32
CA LEU A 16 36.89 15.69 12.45
C LEU A 16 37.26 14.53 11.52
N SER A 17 36.33 13.62 11.20
CA SER A 17 36.56 12.54 10.22
C SER A 17 36.54 13.05 8.77
N VAL A 18 35.68 14.02 8.45
CA VAL A 18 35.61 14.63 7.09
C VAL A 18 36.89 15.41 6.73
N LEU A 19 37.64 15.90 7.72
CA LEU A 19 38.91 16.60 7.50
C LEU A 19 40.11 15.65 7.29
N ALA A 20 39.93 14.33 7.40
CA ALA A 20 41.00 13.34 7.32
C ALA A 20 40.81 12.25 6.25
N CYS A 21 39.65 12.19 5.58
CA CYS A 21 39.35 11.20 4.55
C CYS A 21 39.70 11.68 3.14
N ASP A 22 40.16 10.75 2.30
CA ASP A 22 40.30 10.96 0.86
C ASP A 22 38.91 11.00 0.19
N GLU A 23 38.80 11.64 -0.96
CA GLU A 23 37.53 11.93 -1.66
C GLU A 23 36.74 10.64 -2.00
N ALA A 24 37.45 9.52 -2.17
CA ALA A 24 36.88 8.19 -2.39
C ALA A 24 36.23 7.57 -1.13
N GLU A 25 36.79 7.81 0.07
CA GLU A 25 36.18 7.34 1.32
C GLU A 25 34.94 8.17 1.69
N ILE A 26 34.92 9.45 1.34
CA ILE A 26 33.75 10.32 1.52
C ILE A 26 32.58 9.82 0.68
N HIS A 27 32.83 9.43 -0.58
CA HIS A 27 31.79 8.81 -1.42
C HIS A 27 31.27 7.50 -0.84
N GLN A 28 32.15 6.63 -0.36
CA GLN A 28 31.76 5.36 0.24
C GLN A 28 30.95 5.54 1.54
N ILE A 29 31.28 6.53 2.37
CA ILE A 29 30.54 6.86 3.59
C ILE A 29 29.17 7.48 3.26
N ILE A 30 29.07 8.30 2.20
CA ILE A 30 27.79 8.85 1.73
C ILE A 30 26.92 7.75 1.14
N ASP A 31 27.49 6.82 0.37
CA ASP A 31 26.79 5.67 -0.18
C ASP A 31 26.31 4.72 0.94
N ASP A 32 27.14 4.45 1.96
CA ASP A 32 26.75 3.66 3.14
C ASP A 32 25.64 4.35 3.96
N ILE A 33 25.67 5.68 4.12
CA ILE A 33 24.62 6.45 4.84
C ILE A 33 23.32 6.55 4.02
N THR A 34 23.38 6.37 2.69
CA THR A 34 22.20 6.44 1.80
C THR A 34 21.65 5.06 1.42
N SER A 35 22.35 3.96 1.76
CA SER A 35 21.97 2.58 1.42
C SER A 35 21.00 1.89 2.38
N ASP A 36 20.51 2.56 3.44
CA ASP A 36 19.51 1.99 4.35
C ASP A 36 18.07 1.99 3.77
N ALA A 37 17.92 2.22 2.47
CA ALA A 37 16.71 1.87 1.75
C ALA A 37 16.66 0.33 1.66
N THR A 38 15.86 -0.29 2.52
CA THR A 38 15.69 -1.76 2.52
C THR A 38 15.37 -2.23 1.10
N ASP A 39 16.11 -3.22 0.58
CA ASP A 39 15.79 -3.88 -0.72
C ASP A 39 14.38 -4.50 -0.73
N SER A 40 13.79 -4.68 0.45
CA SER A 40 12.43 -5.16 0.64
C SER A 40 11.40 -4.10 0.26
N LEU A 41 10.29 -4.53 -0.33
CA LEU A 41 9.05 -3.74 -0.37
C LEU A 41 8.22 -3.86 0.93
N GLY A 42 8.66 -4.66 1.90
CA GLY A 42 7.89 -4.97 3.09
C GLY A 42 7.74 -3.78 4.05
N ASP A 43 6.72 -3.86 4.90
CA ASP A 43 6.53 -3.07 6.12
C ASP A 43 5.56 -3.81 7.06
N PRO A 44 5.96 -4.12 8.31
CA PRO A 44 5.07 -4.80 9.25
C PRO A 44 4.12 -3.81 9.96
N PHE A 45 4.23 -2.51 9.68
CA PHE A 45 3.45 -1.42 10.29
C PHE A 45 3.48 -1.43 11.83
N GLU A 46 4.57 -1.90 12.44
CA GLU A 46 4.72 -1.91 13.90
C GLU A 46 5.20 -0.55 14.43
N GLY A 47 4.74 -0.20 15.63
CA GLY A 47 5.09 1.06 16.27
C GLY A 47 4.20 2.21 15.80
N ALA A 48 4.82 3.34 15.41
CA ALA A 48 4.13 4.60 15.14
C ALA A 48 4.60 5.29 13.84
N ALA A 49 5.35 4.58 13.00
CA ALA A 49 5.91 5.11 11.77
C ALA A 49 6.07 4.00 10.73
N LEU A 50 6.11 4.39 9.45
CA LEU A 50 6.51 3.50 8.37
C LEU A 50 7.96 3.07 8.61
N GLN A 51 8.21 1.77 8.53
CA GLN A 51 9.54 1.22 8.77
C GLN A 51 10.38 1.22 7.50
N ASN A 52 9.74 1.16 6.34
CA ASN A 52 10.40 1.28 5.06
C ASN A 52 10.38 2.73 4.57
N LEU A 53 11.57 3.32 4.39
CA LEU A 53 11.71 4.73 4.01
C LEU A 53 11.36 5.01 2.54
N ASN A 54 11.15 3.98 1.72
CA ASN A 54 10.81 4.13 0.30
C ASN A 54 9.32 4.42 0.07
N TRP A 55 8.49 4.32 1.10
CA TRP A 55 7.06 4.61 0.99
C TRP A 55 6.79 6.07 0.60
N ARG A 56 5.88 6.24 -0.34
CA ARG A 56 5.40 7.52 -0.85
C ARG A 56 3.88 7.49 -0.97
N TRP A 57 3.27 8.68 -0.92
CA TRP A 57 1.84 8.83 -1.07
C TRP A 57 1.47 9.44 -2.42
N GLN A 58 0.48 8.83 -3.09
CA GLN A 58 -0.38 9.52 -4.04
C GLN A 58 -1.62 9.99 -3.27
N ASN A 59 -1.91 11.29 -3.33
CA ASN A 59 -3.03 11.90 -2.62
C ASN A 59 -3.02 11.55 -1.13
N GLU A 60 -1.99 11.92 -0.38
CA GLU A 60 -1.91 11.60 1.06
C GLU A 60 -3.15 12.10 1.83
N PRO A 61 -3.85 11.22 2.58
CA PRO A 61 -4.87 11.68 3.52
C PRO A 61 -4.22 12.51 4.65
N PRO A 62 -4.87 13.53 5.20
CA PRO A 62 -4.31 14.27 6.33
C PRO A 62 -4.20 13.39 7.59
N THR A 63 -3.17 13.62 8.40
CA THR A 63 -2.93 12.90 9.67
C THR A 63 -3.77 13.46 10.83
N TRP A 64 -3.82 12.74 11.95
CA TRP A 64 -4.70 12.97 13.12
C TRP A 64 -4.60 14.36 13.82
N THR A 65 -3.69 15.24 13.40
CA THR A 65 -3.34 16.48 14.12
C THR A 65 -4.45 17.55 14.22
N HIS A 66 -5.62 17.36 13.60
CA HIS A 66 -6.79 18.22 13.81
C HIS A 66 -7.98 17.42 14.38
N HIS A 67 -8.11 17.47 15.70
CA HIS A 67 -9.17 16.83 16.48
C HIS A 67 -10.58 17.41 16.20
N GLU A 68 -10.68 18.50 15.43
CA GLU A 68 -11.88 19.35 15.39
C GLU A 68 -12.67 19.30 14.07
N ILE A 69 -12.24 18.54 13.07
CA ILE A 69 -13.00 18.40 11.82
C ILE A 69 -13.49 16.96 11.65
N GLU A 70 -14.72 16.72 12.12
CA GLU A 70 -15.51 15.60 11.65
C GLU A 70 -15.61 15.68 10.11
N ASN A 71 -15.35 14.57 9.40
CA ASN A 71 -15.45 14.42 7.93
C ASN A 71 -14.20 14.69 7.08
N ILE A 72 -13.00 14.65 7.66
CA ILE A 72 -11.77 14.54 6.87
C ILE A 72 -11.25 13.10 6.96
N ALA A 73 -10.92 12.49 5.82
CA ALA A 73 -10.27 11.17 5.77
C ALA A 73 -8.87 11.23 6.38
N LYS A 74 -8.41 10.11 6.94
CA LYS A 74 -7.20 10.06 7.76
C LYS A 74 -6.39 8.80 7.50
N TRP A 75 -5.12 8.87 7.84
CA TRP A 75 -4.27 7.69 8.03
C TRP A 75 -3.43 7.83 9.30
N ASP A 76 -3.05 6.69 9.88
CA ASP A 76 -2.14 6.59 11.02
C ASP A 76 -1.47 5.21 11.06
N ILE A 77 -0.40 5.08 11.84
CA ILE A 77 0.20 3.79 12.20
C ILE A 77 0.15 3.65 13.71
N GLY A 78 -0.53 2.62 14.18
CA GLY A 78 -0.56 2.27 15.60
C GLY A 78 -1.50 3.10 16.47
N GLU A 79 -2.08 4.21 16.00
CA GLU A 79 -2.97 5.06 16.80
C GLU A 79 -4.39 4.48 16.85
N THR A 80 -4.96 4.13 15.71
CA THR A 80 -6.29 3.50 15.62
C THR A 80 -6.24 2.07 16.17
N ARG A 81 -5.21 1.32 15.77
CA ARG A 81 -4.93 -0.03 16.28
C ARG A 81 -3.43 -0.27 16.27
N ALA A 82 -2.90 -0.75 17.39
CA ALA A 82 -1.47 -1.07 17.50
C ALA A 82 -1.03 -2.04 16.38
N ASN A 83 0.15 -1.77 15.81
CA ASN A 83 0.77 -2.57 14.75
C ASN A 83 -0.09 -2.70 13.49
N HIS A 84 -0.83 -1.66 13.14
CA HIS A 84 -1.60 -1.59 11.90
C HIS A 84 -1.43 -0.21 11.28
N LEU A 85 -1.42 -0.18 9.94
CA LEU A 85 -1.66 1.03 9.18
C LEU A 85 -3.17 1.19 8.99
N PHE A 86 -3.72 2.30 9.44
CA PHE A 86 -5.11 2.69 9.19
C PHE A 86 -5.21 3.65 8.01
N ILE A 87 -6.19 3.45 7.13
CA ILE A 87 -6.57 4.40 6.09
C ILE A 87 -8.10 4.51 6.04
N GLU A 88 -8.62 5.73 6.13
CA GLU A 88 -10.01 6.03 5.80
C GLU A 88 -10.14 6.32 4.30
N ALA A 89 -11.01 5.58 3.61
CA ALA A 89 -11.31 5.82 2.21
C ALA A 89 -12.20 7.07 2.08
N GLU A 90 -11.60 8.21 1.73
CA GLU A 90 -12.33 9.48 1.59
C GLU A 90 -13.44 9.40 0.53
N PRO A 91 -14.62 9.97 0.82
CA PRO A 91 -15.67 10.14 -0.19
C PRO A 91 -15.19 10.90 -1.43
N ASN A 92 -15.73 10.55 -2.59
CA ASN A 92 -15.37 11.12 -3.90
C ASN A 92 -13.88 10.92 -4.27
N ARG A 93 -13.30 9.77 -3.92
CA ARG A 93 -11.99 9.30 -4.39
C ARG A 93 -12.17 8.11 -5.32
N ASN A 94 -12.35 8.39 -6.59
CA ASN A 94 -12.55 7.36 -7.62
C ASN A 94 -11.19 6.82 -8.09
N LEU A 95 -11.13 5.56 -8.52
CA LEU A 95 -9.97 4.97 -9.21
C LEU A 95 -10.16 4.94 -10.74
N TRP A 96 -11.40 4.98 -11.22
CA TRP A 96 -11.76 4.56 -12.58
C TRP A 96 -11.63 5.68 -13.61
N THR A 97 -12.43 6.74 -13.48
CA THR A 97 -12.48 7.84 -14.46
C THR A 97 -11.26 8.74 -14.35
N THR A 98 -10.88 9.02 -13.12
CA THR A 98 -9.72 9.81 -12.74
C THR A 98 -9.27 9.23 -11.43
N ASP A 99 -8.02 8.78 -11.36
CA ASP A 99 -7.51 8.22 -10.12
C ASP A 99 -7.25 9.34 -9.11
N GLN A 100 -8.12 9.37 -8.12
CA GLN A 100 -8.07 10.24 -6.96
C GLN A 100 -7.89 9.41 -5.69
N THR A 101 -7.61 8.12 -5.78
CA THR A 101 -7.45 7.27 -4.59
C THR A 101 -6.22 7.64 -3.80
N HIS A 102 -6.26 7.32 -2.50
CA HIS A 102 -5.08 7.35 -1.65
C HIS A 102 -4.27 6.09 -1.94
N ILE A 103 -3.03 6.25 -2.40
CA ILE A 103 -2.13 5.14 -2.67
C ILE A 103 -0.88 5.33 -1.83
N LEU A 104 -0.58 4.37 -0.96
CA LEU A 104 0.72 4.26 -0.32
C LEU A 104 1.52 3.25 -1.14
N TYR A 105 2.61 3.72 -1.76
CA TYR A 105 3.37 2.95 -2.73
C TYR A 105 4.87 3.07 -2.55
N GLN A 106 5.59 2.09 -3.08
CA GLN A 106 7.01 2.16 -3.37
C GLN A 106 7.21 2.15 -4.89
N GLU A 107 8.24 2.82 -5.36
CA GLU A 107 8.59 2.88 -6.78
C GLU A 107 9.58 1.76 -7.12
N ILE A 108 9.28 0.99 -8.17
CA ILE A 108 10.10 -0.14 -8.60
C ILE A 108 10.37 -0.08 -10.11
N ASP A 109 11.46 -0.70 -10.54
CA ASP A 109 11.83 -0.87 -11.96
C ASP A 109 12.15 -2.34 -12.29
N THR A 110 11.47 -3.27 -11.61
CA THR A 110 11.66 -4.72 -11.79
C THR A 110 10.48 -5.36 -12.51
N ASP A 111 10.79 -6.37 -13.31
CA ASP A 111 9.80 -7.21 -14.00
C ASP A 111 9.28 -8.39 -13.16
N VAL A 112 9.80 -8.55 -11.94
CA VAL A 112 9.39 -9.62 -11.01
C VAL A 112 8.94 -9.01 -9.69
N LEU A 113 7.78 -9.45 -9.21
CA LEU A 113 7.16 -9.04 -7.94
C LEU A 113 6.48 -10.23 -7.29
N ASP A 114 6.54 -10.31 -5.97
CA ASP A 114 5.66 -11.17 -5.17
C ASP A 114 5.36 -10.48 -3.85
N VAL A 115 4.17 -9.87 -3.75
CA VAL A 115 3.76 -9.14 -2.56
C VAL A 115 2.45 -9.65 -2.01
N GLU A 116 2.30 -9.56 -0.70
CA GLU A 116 1.05 -9.86 -0.03
C GLU A 116 0.75 -8.87 1.10
N THR A 117 -0.52 -8.79 1.46
CA THR A 117 -1.01 -7.98 2.57
C THR A 117 -2.18 -8.67 3.24
N LYS A 118 -2.41 -8.33 4.51
CA LYS A 118 -3.62 -8.66 5.26
C LYS A 118 -4.27 -7.35 5.69
N PHE A 119 -5.57 -7.26 5.52
CA PHE A 119 -6.33 -6.12 6.03
C PHE A 119 -7.71 -6.51 6.55
N THR A 120 -8.18 -5.69 7.49
CA THR A 120 -9.57 -5.65 7.93
C THR A 120 -10.24 -4.46 7.26
N ALA A 121 -11.34 -4.70 6.53
CA ALA A 121 -12.18 -3.64 5.98
C ALA A 121 -13.47 -3.53 6.77
N ARG A 122 -13.78 -2.33 7.28
CA ARG A 122 -15.06 -1.96 7.90
C ARG A 122 -15.81 -1.03 6.95
N TRP A 123 -16.98 -1.44 6.46
CA TRP A 123 -17.69 -0.65 5.44
C TRP A 123 -19.20 -0.64 5.60
N ASN A 124 -19.77 0.51 5.25
CA ASN A 124 -21.21 0.67 4.99
C ASN A 124 -21.48 1.39 3.65
N THR A 125 -20.44 1.69 2.87
CA THR A 125 -20.53 2.31 1.54
C THR A 125 -20.84 1.28 0.43
N THR A 126 -21.13 1.78 -0.77
CA THR A 126 -21.57 1.01 -1.94
C THR A 126 -20.59 1.11 -3.12
N SER A 127 -19.51 1.87 -2.96
CA SER A 127 -18.43 1.97 -3.96
C SER A 127 -17.06 2.27 -3.34
N GLY A 128 -16.80 1.72 -2.16
CA GLY A 128 -15.48 1.71 -1.52
C GLY A 128 -14.58 0.64 -2.14
N VAL A 129 -13.30 0.96 -2.33
CA VAL A 129 -12.29 0.06 -2.88
C VAL A 129 -11.00 0.10 -2.09
N THR A 130 -10.40 -1.06 -1.87
CA THR A 130 -9.09 -1.19 -1.23
C THR A 130 -8.42 -2.49 -1.62
N GLY A 131 -7.10 -2.58 -1.50
CA GLY A 131 -6.34 -3.80 -1.78
C GLY A 131 -4.96 -3.49 -2.30
N LEU A 132 -4.44 -4.35 -3.19
CA LEU A 132 -3.14 -4.21 -3.83
C LEU A 132 -3.27 -3.52 -5.19
N ILE A 133 -2.27 -2.73 -5.54
CA ILE A 133 -2.17 -2.06 -6.84
C ILE A 133 -0.74 -2.10 -7.38
N VAL A 134 -0.63 -2.29 -8.70
CA VAL A 134 0.56 -1.98 -9.49
C VAL A 134 0.15 -0.95 -10.53
N LYS A 135 0.74 0.23 -10.50
CA LYS A 135 0.37 1.36 -11.36
C LYS A 135 1.57 1.86 -12.14
N SER A 136 1.40 2.10 -13.44
CA SER A 136 2.32 2.93 -14.23
C SER A 136 1.85 4.38 -14.18
N PRO A 137 2.61 5.30 -13.57
CA PRO A 137 2.33 6.74 -13.64
C PRO A 137 2.56 7.29 -15.05
N ALA A 138 3.45 6.69 -15.86
CA ALA A 138 3.74 7.13 -17.22
C ALA A 138 2.54 6.93 -18.16
N ASP A 139 1.83 5.81 -18.00
CA ASP A 139 0.71 5.46 -18.87
C ASP A 139 -0.66 5.77 -18.24
N ASP A 140 -0.70 6.21 -16.99
CA ASP A 140 -1.90 6.26 -16.14
C ASP A 140 -2.70 4.95 -16.23
N ASN A 141 -2.01 3.81 -16.11
CA ASN A 141 -2.59 2.47 -16.18
C ASN A 141 -2.26 1.69 -14.92
N TRP A 142 -3.12 0.74 -14.57
CA TRP A 142 -2.95 -0.06 -13.36
C TRP A 142 -3.50 -1.46 -13.51
N VAL A 143 -3.00 -2.34 -12.65
CA VAL A 143 -3.55 -3.66 -12.30
C VAL A 143 -3.83 -3.65 -10.80
N THR A 144 -5.01 -4.14 -10.39
CA THR A 144 -5.40 -4.17 -8.98
C THR A 144 -6.11 -5.46 -8.60
N LEU A 145 -5.75 -6.00 -7.44
CA LEU A 145 -6.56 -6.94 -6.68
C LEU A 145 -7.25 -6.18 -5.55
N LYS A 146 -8.58 -6.15 -5.58
CA LYS A 146 -9.39 -5.26 -4.76
C LYS A 146 -10.52 -5.95 -4.04
N PHE A 147 -10.79 -5.46 -2.83
CA PHE A 147 -12.08 -5.53 -2.20
C PHE A 147 -12.93 -4.38 -2.73
N TRP A 148 -14.12 -4.68 -3.22
CA TRP A 148 -15.08 -3.69 -3.69
C TRP A 148 -16.38 -3.78 -2.91
N ALA A 149 -16.64 -2.77 -2.09
CA ALA A 149 -17.91 -2.57 -1.42
C ALA A 149 -19.00 -2.22 -2.44
N ARG A 150 -20.17 -2.85 -2.32
CA ARG A 150 -21.30 -2.74 -3.25
C ARG A 150 -22.63 -2.64 -2.50
N ASP A 151 -23.67 -2.21 -3.21
CA ASP A 151 -25.07 -2.30 -2.79
C ASP A 151 -25.88 -3.00 -3.90
N ALA A 152 -25.49 -4.24 -4.19
CA ALA A 152 -26.17 -5.14 -5.11
C ALA A 152 -26.55 -6.44 -4.37
N THR A 153 -26.75 -7.56 -5.09
CA THR A 153 -27.02 -8.89 -4.51
C THR A 153 -25.98 -9.36 -3.48
N ALA A 154 -24.76 -8.81 -3.52
CA ALA A 154 -23.79 -8.88 -2.44
C ALA A 154 -23.28 -7.48 -2.09
N ARG A 155 -22.77 -7.34 -0.87
CA ARG A 155 -22.28 -6.08 -0.26
C ARG A 155 -20.77 -5.89 -0.37
N GLY A 156 -20.04 -6.93 -0.74
CA GLY A 156 -18.61 -6.90 -0.98
C GLY A 156 -18.16 -7.97 -1.98
N PHE A 157 -17.14 -7.67 -2.78
CA PHE A 157 -16.51 -8.62 -3.72
C PHE A 157 -14.98 -8.55 -3.63
N VAL A 158 -14.32 -9.70 -3.78
CA VAL A 158 -12.92 -9.76 -4.24
C VAL A 158 -12.93 -9.71 -5.76
N GLN A 159 -12.08 -8.86 -6.35
CA GLN A 159 -12.00 -8.67 -7.80
C GLN A 159 -10.59 -8.32 -8.25
N PHE A 160 -10.16 -8.87 -9.39
CA PHE A 160 -8.85 -8.63 -9.99
C PHE A 160 -9.00 -8.09 -11.41
N HIS A 161 -8.50 -6.88 -11.68
CA HIS A 161 -8.72 -6.14 -12.93
C HIS A 161 -7.52 -5.27 -13.32
N ASN A 162 -7.38 -4.98 -14.61
CA ASN A 162 -6.61 -3.87 -15.16
C ASN A 162 -7.54 -2.69 -15.55
N LYS A 163 -6.95 -1.51 -15.78
CA LYS A 163 -7.72 -0.30 -16.11
C LYS A 163 -8.56 -0.40 -17.39
N PRO A 164 -8.07 -0.92 -18.53
CA PRO A 164 -8.84 -0.94 -19.79
C PRO A 164 -10.08 -1.86 -19.75
N ASP A 165 -9.99 -3.00 -19.04
CA ASP A 165 -11.09 -3.98 -19.01
C ASP A 165 -12.23 -3.58 -18.05
N TYR A 166 -12.11 -2.42 -17.39
CA TYR A 166 -13.16 -1.83 -16.56
C TYR A 166 -14.51 -1.69 -17.29
N SER A 167 -14.48 -1.31 -18.57
CA SER A 167 -15.70 -1.00 -19.34
C SER A 167 -16.49 -2.23 -19.77
N ALA A 168 -15.87 -3.41 -19.78
CA ALA A 168 -16.48 -4.59 -20.35
C ALA A 168 -17.51 -5.27 -19.43
N ASN A 169 -17.77 -4.70 -18.24
CA ASN A 169 -18.73 -5.23 -17.26
C ASN A 169 -18.49 -6.73 -16.98
N ILE A 170 -17.28 -7.22 -17.25
CA ILE A 170 -17.02 -8.64 -17.20
C ILE A 170 -17.00 -8.97 -15.72
N LEU A 171 -18.02 -9.72 -15.33
CA LEU A 171 -18.15 -10.35 -14.02
C LEU A 171 -17.05 -11.41 -13.80
N SER A 172 -16.11 -11.56 -14.75
CA SER A 172 -14.87 -12.30 -14.56
C SER A 172 -14.10 -11.68 -13.39
N GLY A 173 -13.80 -12.52 -12.40
CA GLY A 173 -13.05 -12.13 -11.21
C GLY A 173 -13.87 -11.93 -9.94
N ARG A 174 -15.20 -12.10 -9.92
CA ARG A 174 -15.95 -12.22 -8.65
C ARG A 174 -15.73 -13.61 -8.04
N GLN A 175 -14.70 -13.75 -7.22
CA GLN A 175 -14.35 -15.05 -6.63
C GLN A 175 -14.92 -15.24 -5.23
N PHE A 176 -15.13 -14.15 -4.50
CA PHE A 176 -15.67 -14.16 -3.15
C PHE A 176 -16.71 -13.05 -2.99
N GLN A 177 -17.83 -13.39 -2.35
CA GLN A 177 -18.95 -12.47 -2.11
C GLN A 177 -19.22 -12.39 -0.63
N ILE A 178 -19.46 -11.17 -0.14
CA ILE A 178 -19.87 -10.94 1.24
C ILE A 178 -21.29 -10.37 1.22
N GLU A 179 -22.21 -11.06 1.89
CA GLU A 179 -23.65 -10.80 1.78
C GLU A 179 -24.11 -9.57 2.54
N ASN A 180 -23.38 -9.14 3.58
CA ASN A 180 -23.80 -8.06 4.47
C ASN A 180 -22.72 -6.98 4.59
N HIS A 181 -23.13 -5.74 4.86
CA HIS A 181 -22.21 -4.71 5.33
C HIS A 181 -21.69 -5.09 6.72
N GLY A 182 -20.53 -4.53 7.08
CA GLY A 182 -19.92 -4.80 8.36
C GLY A 182 -18.41 -4.81 8.24
N GLU A 183 -17.81 -5.89 8.72
CA GLU A 183 -16.37 -6.08 8.81
C GLU A 183 -15.98 -7.39 8.14
N THR A 184 -14.84 -7.39 7.46
CA THR A 184 -14.26 -8.58 6.85
C THR A 184 -12.75 -8.50 6.90
N ASP A 185 -12.12 -9.64 7.15
CA ASP A 185 -10.69 -9.82 6.97
C ASP A 185 -10.41 -10.45 5.61
N LEU A 186 -9.39 -9.95 4.93
CA LEU A 186 -8.92 -10.50 3.66
C LEU A 186 -7.39 -10.47 3.63
N PHE A 187 -6.85 -11.51 3.01
CA PHE A 187 -5.44 -11.57 2.66
C PHE A 187 -5.36 -11.61 1.15
N TYR A 188 -4.49 -10.78 0.60
CA TYR A 188 -4.26 -10.64 -0.84
C TYR A 188 -2.80 -10.91 -1.16
N ARG A 189 -2.57 -11.61 -2.28
CA ARG A 189 -1.25 -11.79 -2.87
C ARG A 189 -1.31 -11.47 -4.35
N LEU A 190 -0.31 -10.74 -4.82
CA LEU A 190 -0.16 -10.32 -6.21
C LEU A 190 1.28 -10.57 -6.65
N THR A 191 1.45 -11.31 -7.73
CA THR A 191 2.75 -11.53 -8.38
C THR A 191 2.80 -10.85 -9.74
N LYS A 192 4.01 -10.52 -10.18
CA LYS A 192 4.35 -10.10 -11.54
C LYS A 192 5.51 -10.96 -12.04
N ALA A 193 5.44 -11.40 -13.29
CA ALA A 193 6.56 -12.00 -14.02
C ALA A 193 6.51 -11.55 -15.48
N GLY A 194 7.36 -10.61 -15.87
CA GLY A 194 7.20 -9.90 -17.15
C GLY A 194 5.87 -9.15 -17.16
N ASP A 195 5.09 -9.25 -18.23
CA ASP A 195 3.79 -8.56 -18.34
C ASP A 195 2.60 -9.34 -17.74
N THR A 196 2.85 -10.51 -17.15
CA THR A 196 1.81 -11.33 -16.51
C THR A 196 1.68 -11.01 -15.02
N TYR A 197 0.44 -10.77 -14.58
CA TYR A 197 0.07 -10.56 -13.19
C TYR A 197 -0.86 -11.67 -12.71
N THR A 198 -0.56 -12.27 -11.56
CA THR A 198 -1.42 -13.29 -10.95
C THR A 198 -1.87 -12.89 -9.56
N ALA A 199 -3.15 -13.12 -9.26
CA ALA A 199 -3.76 -12.72 -8.00
C ALA A 199 -4.31 -13.93 -7.23
N TRP A 200 -4.20 -13.87 -5.90
CA TRP A 200 -4.79 -14.83 -4.97
C TRP A 200 -5.40 -14.12 -3.77
N TYR A 201 -6.36 -14.79 -3.12
CA TYR A 201 -6.89 -14.36 -1.84
C TYR A 201 -7.09 -15.53 -0.87
N ARG A 202 -7.21 -15.22 0.41
CA ARG A 202 -7.83 -16.09 1.42
C ARG A 202 -8.67 -15.25 2.38
N ALA A 203 -9.74 -15.82 2.93
CA ALA A 203 -10.64 -15.14 3.86
C ALA A 203 -10.34 -15.49 5.33
N GLN A 204 -9.48 -16.48 5.56
CA GLN A 204 -9.03 -16.91 6.88
C GLN A 204 -7.56 -17.31 6.80
N GLU A 205 -6.81 -17.10 7.87
CA GLU A 205 -5.36 -17.35 7.89
C GLU A 205 -4.98 -18.81 7.62
N THR A 206 -5.80 -19.75 8.07
CA THR A 206 -5.58 -21.19 7.92
C THR A 206 -6.04 -21.75 6.58
N GLN A 207 -6.67 -20.93 5.73
CA GLN A 207 -7.12 -21.35 4.40
C GLN A 207 -5.96 -21.30 3.39
N ASP A 208 -5.99 -22.26 2.45
CA ASP A 208 -5.16 -22.21 1.26
C ASP A 208 -5.51 -20.99 0.39
N TRP A 209 -4.50 -20.50 -0.33
CA TRP A 209 -4.67 -19.42 -1.31
C TRP A 209 -5.62 -19.86 -2.44
N THR A 210 -6.68 -19.09 -2.63
CA THR A 210 -7.60 -19.25 -3.77
C THR A 210 -7.15 -18.36 -4.92
N HIS A 211 -6.86 -18.97 -6.07
CA HIS A 211 -6.49 -18.25 -7.30
C HIS A 211 -7.66 -17.40 -7.79
N VAL A 212 -7.38 -16.12 -8.06
CA VAL A 212 -8.39 -15.17 -8.56
C VAL A 212 -8.40 -15.13 -10.08
N GLY A 213 -7.21 -15.14 -10.68
CA GLY A 213 -7.01 -15.09 -12.12
C GLY A 213 -5.64 -14.55 -12.50
N ASP A 214 -5.40 -14.55 -13.81
CA ASP A 214 -4.18 -14.07 -14.46
C ASP A 214 -4.54 -12.95 -15.45
N ILE A 215 -3.72 -11.91 -15.52
CA ILE A 215 -3.87 -10.77 -16.44
C ILE A 215 -2.54 -10.57 -17.16
N GLU A 216 -2.57 -10.60 -18.49
CA GLU A 216 -1.46 -10.16 -19.34
C GLU A 216 -1.65 -8.67 -19.65
N PHE A 217 -0.82 -7.80 -19.09
CA PHE A 217 -0.97 -6.36 -19.28
C PHE A 217 0.35 -5.60 -19.10
N LYS A 218 0.87 -5.03 -20.18
CA LYS A 218 2.10 -4.25 -20.13
C LYS A 218 1.89 -2.90 -19.43
N LEU A 219 2.73 -2.62 -18.44
CA LEU A 219 2.83 -1.33 -17.75
C LEU A 219 4.24 -0.76 -17.97
N THR A 220 4.35 0.54 -18.33
CA THR A 220 5.66 1.20 -18.50
C THR A 220 6.25 1.57 -17.13
N PRO A 221 7.47 1.11 -16.79
CA PRO A 221 8.15 1.53 -15.57
C PRO A 221 8.52 3.04 -15.54
N PRO A 222 8.82 3.63 -14.37
CA PRO A 222 8.81 2.98 -13.06
C PRO A 222 7.38 2.65 -12.62
N LEU A 223 7.21 1.57 -11.87
CA LEU A 223 5.91 1.11 -11.37
C LEU A 223 5.74 1.51 -9.91
N TRP A 224 4.52 1.91 -9.56
CA TRP A 224 4.11 2.11 -8.18
C TRP A 224 3.43 0.85 -7.67
N VAL A 225 4.01 0.22 -6.66
CA VAL A 225 3.46 -0.97 -6.02
C VAL A 225 3.10 -0.67 -4.58
N GLY A 226 1.90 -1.06 -4.18
CA GLY A 226 1.50 -0.88 -2.79
C GLY A 226 0.04 -1.15 -2.55
N ILE A 227 -0.51 -0.41 -1.59
CA ILE A 227 -1.88 -0.50 -1.12
C ILE A 227 -2.62 0.80 -1.38
N TYR A 228 -3.94 0.70 -1.51
CA TYR A 228 -4.76 1.87 -1.79
C TYR A 228 -6.11 1.81 -1.11
N ALA A 229 -6.73 2.99 -0.97
CA ALA A 229 -8.09 3.13 -0.49
C ALA A 229 -8.79 4.29 -1.22
N GLY A 230 -10.06 4.09 -1.58
CA GLY A 230 -10.90 5.13 -2.16
C GLY A 230 -12.37 4.82 -2.05
N ASN A 231 -13.22 5.84 -2.03
CA ASN A 231 -14.66 5.69 -2.05
C ASN A 231 -15.27 6.60 -3.11
N ALA A 232 -15.86 6.01 -4.16
CA ALA A 232 -16.42 6.81 -5.26
C ALA A 232 -17.77 7.46 -4.89
N THR A 233 -18.41 7.07 -3.78
CA THR A 233 -19.64 7.72 -3.31
C THR A 233 -19.33 8.96 -2.46
N SER A 234 -20.29 9.90 -2.43
CA SER A 234 -20.22 11.11 -1.61
C SER A 234 -20.65 10.90 -0.16
N SER A 235 -21.16 9.73 0.19
CA SER A 235 -21.66 9.41 1.53
C SER A 235 -21.21 8.03 1.98
N LYS A 236 -21.29 7.80 3.30
CA LYS A 236 -20.85 6.58 3.99
C LYS A 236 -19.34 6.36 3.89
N ARG A 237 -18.80 5.50 4.74
CA ARG A 237 -17.36 5.40 4.96
C ARG A 237 -16.90 3.96 4.77
N MET A 238 -15.63 3.84 4.42
CA MET A 238 -14.89 2.59 4.50
C MET A 238 -13.58 2.89 5.22
N GLN A 239 -13.31 2.09 6.24
CA GLN A 239 -12.07 2.12 7.01
C GLN A 239 -11.33 0.84 6.72
N VAL A 240 -10.02 0.94 6.57
CA VAL A 240 -9.16 -0.19 6.25
C VAL A 240 -7.97 -0.18 7.19
N GLU A 241 -7.73 -1.31 7.84
CA GLU A 241 -6.61 -1.53 8.75
C GLU A 241 -5.72 -2.61 8.14
N PHE A 242 -4.54 -2.25 7.65
CA PHE A 242 -3.55 -3.17 7.11
C PHE A 242 -2.63 -3.64 8.24
N GLU A 243 -2.49 -4.95 8.41
CA GLU A 243 -1.62 -5.54 9.42
C GLU A 243 -0.16 -5.59 8.95
N TYR A 244 0.06 -5.79 7.65
CA TYR A 244 1.40 -5.81 7.06
C TYR A 244 1.35 -5.59 5.54
N PHE A 245 2.47 -5.20 4.98
CA PHE A 245 2.81 -5.38 3.57
C PHE A 245 4.07 -6.24 3.50
N ARG A 246 4.06 -7.35 2.77
CA ARG A 246 5.18 -8.29 2.71
C ARG A 246 5.69 -8.41 1.30
N ASP A 247 7.00 -8.31 1.16
CA ASP A 247 7.74 -8.76 -0.01
C ASP A 247 8.19 -10.22 0.23
N ASN A 248 7.67 -11.14 -0.58
CA ASN A 248 7.99 -12.56 -0.47
C ASN A 248 9.32 -12.92 -1.14
N LEU A 249 9.87 -12.05 -1.99
CA LEU A 249 11.15 -12.25 -2.66
C LEU A 249 12.31 -11.76 -1.80
N ASN A 250 12.13 -10.57 -1.19
CA ASN A 250 13.12 -9.95 -0.32
C ASN A 250 12.45 -9.58 1.02
N PRO A 251 12.20 -10.54 1.95
CA PRO A 251 11.59 -10.21 3.23
C PRO A 251 12.46 -9.28 4.08
N ILE A 252 11.83 -8.41 4.89
CA ILE A 252 12.55 -7.64 5.92
C ILE A 252 13.23 -8.64 6.88
N THR A 253 14.54 -8.54 7.00
CA THR A 253 15.32 -9.24 8.04
C THR A 253 15.51 -8.31 9.22
N ASN A 254 14.89 -8.65 10.36
CA ASN A 254 15.11 -7.96 11.64
C ASN A 254 16.46 -8.33 12.27
#